data_AF-A0AAV0CTT0-F1
#
_entry.id   AF-A0AAV0CTT0-F1
#
_cell.length_a   1.000
_cell.length_b   1.000
_cell.length_c   1.000
_cell.angle_alpha   90.00
_cell.angle_beta   90.00
_cell.angle_gamma   90.00
#
_symmetry.space_group_name_H-M   'P 1'
#
loop_
_entity.id
_entity.type
_entity.pdbx_description
1 polymer ?
#
loop_
_entity_poly.entity_id
_entity_poly.type
_entity_poly.pdbx_seq_one_letter_code
_entity_poly.pdbx_strand_id
1 'polypeptide(L)'
;MEMKKTEWGRPLGTILGQMVFFLYVILFLYMCLYCIQHTLLIHLVFIYVFIYVFSRNRLRRPGLIPQIHSQSFRCLCSTPISESSVSENLLSTVKKRIVSGVQPTGSIHLGNYLGAIKNWIQLQDKHDTFFFIVDLHAITLPYDASHLLKATKDTAALYLACGVDPTKATVFVQSHVAAHVELMWLLSAATPIGWLNKMIQFKEISRKARDENVGVALLTYPVLMASDILLYQPDLVLVGEDQKQHLELTRELAERINYLYGGKKWKKLGGRGGPIFKVPEPLIPPAGARIMSLTDGLSKMSKSAPSDQSRINLLDPKDAIANKIKRCKTDSLSGLEFDNLDRPECNNLLSIYQLVSGKTKQEVTEECQNMSWGAFKPLLTDALVAHLHPIQVRYEEIMSDSDCLDKVLAEGAMNAANVANVTLQNVYQAMGFMRR
;
A
#
# COMPACT_ATOMS: atom_id res chain seq x y z
N MET A 1 -3.58 105.97 7.09
CA MET A 1 -4.98 106.06 6.63
C MET A 1 -5.53 104.64 6.60
N GLU A 2 -6.58 104.43 7.38
CA GLU A 2 -7.30 103.16 7.56
C GLU A 2 -7.77 102.55 6.24
N MET A 3 -8.03 101.24 6.23
CA MET A 3 -9.40 100.75 6.01
C MET A 3 -9.58 99.30 6.49
N LYS A 4 -10.51 99.14 7.42
CA LYS A 4 -11.21 97.89 7.81
C LYS A 4 -12.05 97.34 6.65
N LYS A 5 -12.29 96.02 6.66
CA LYS A 5 -13.58 95.35 6.35
C LYS A 5 -13.48 93.87 6.75
N THR A 6 -13.99 93.48 7.92
CA THR A 6 -15.35 92.94 8.25
C THR A 6 -15.48 91.43 8.08
N GLU A 7 -15.91 90.82 9.18
CA GLU A 7 -16.19 89.41 9.46
C GLU A 7 -17.26 88.79 8.56
N TRP A 8 -17.14 87.48 8.28
CA TRP A 8 -18.26 86.52 8.30
C TRP A 8 -17.73 85.15 8.77
N GLY A 9 -18.32 84.65 9.85
CA GLY A 9 -17.89 83.46 10.59
C GLY A 9 -18.23 82.11 9.95
N ARG A 10 -17.37 81.13 10.26
CA ARG A 10 -17.62 79.68 10.26
C ARG A 10 -18.56 79.30 11.44
N PRO A 11 -19.09 78.05 11.56
CA PRO A 11 -18.65 76.84 10.84
C PRO A 11 -19.77 75.90 10.32
N LEU A 12 -19.68 75.53 9.04
CA LEU A 12 -20.25 74.28 8.51
C LEU A 12 -19.55 73.01 9.05
N GLY A 13 -18.43 73.16 9.79
CA GLY A 13 -17.60 72.03 10.26
C GLY A 13 -18.18 71.23 11.42
N THR A 14 -19.04 71.82 12.26
CA THR A 14 -19.54 71.17 13.48
C THR A 14 -20.68 70.20 13.19
N ILE A 15 -21.52 70.50 12.18
CA ILE A 15 -22.65 69.66 11.78
C ILE A 15 -22.16 68.40 11.06
N LEU A 16 -21.17 68.53 10.18
CA LEU A 16 -20.59 67.40 9.45
C LEU A 16 -19.86 66.43 10.40
N GLY A 17 -19.15 66.96 11.42
CA GLY A 17 -18.50 66.16 12.45
C GLY A 17 -19.49 65.37 13.32
N GLN A 18 -20.62 65.98 13.69
CA GLN A 18 -21.67 65.30 14.46
C GLN A 18 -22.37 64.20 13.65
N MET A 19 -22.59 64.40 12.35
CA MET A 19 -23.20 63.37 11.49
C MET A 19 -22.29 62.16 11.29
N VAL A 20 -20.98 62.37 11.12
CA VAL A 20 -20.01 61.26 10.98
C VAL A 20 -19.89 60.47 12.29
N PHE A 21 -19.91 61.14 13.45
CA PHE A 21 -19.90 60.47 14.75
C PHE A 21 -21.17 59.63 14.97
N PHE A 22 -22.34 60.15 14.62
CA PHE A 22 -23.60 59.39 14.70
C PHE A 22 -23.60 58.16 13.79
N LEU A 23 -23.04 58.26 12.58
CA LEU A 23 -22.93 57.12 11.67
C LEU A 23 -22.04 56.00 12.26
N TYR A 24 -20.93 56.36 12.90
CA TYR A 24 -20.04 55.40 13.56
C TYR A 24 -20.70 54.71 14.75
N VAL A 25 -21.45 55.45 15.57
CA VAL A 25 -22.19 54.88 16.70
C VAL A 25 -23.27 53.91 16.21
N ILE A 26 -23.99 54.26 15.13
CA ILE A 26 -24.98 53.37 14.52
C ILE A 26 -24.33 52.11 13.96
N LEU A 27 -23.21 52.23 13.25
CA LEU A 27 -22.47 51.07 12.72
C LEU A 27 -21.97 50.15 13.84
N PHE A 28 -21.47 50.74 14.93
CA PHE A 28 -20.98 50.01 16.09
C PHE A 28 -22.11 49.26 16.83
N LEU A 29 -23.26 49.93 17.01
CA LEU A 29 -24.44 49.30 17.58
C LEU A 29 -24.98 48.18 16.69
N TYR A 30 -24.98 48.37 15.36
CA TYR A 30 -25.39 47.34 14.40
C TYR A 30 -24.47 46.12 14.44
N MET A 31 -23.14 46.33 14.54
CA MET A 31 -22.16 45.25 14.71
C MET A 31 -22.32 44.52 16.06
N CYS A 32 -22.61 45.24 17.14
CA CYS A 32 -22.90 44.63 18.45
C CYS A 32 -24.18 43.79 18.41
N LEU A 33 -25.27 44.30 17.82
CA LEU A 33 -26.51 43.56 17.64
C LEU A 33 -26.32 42.32 16.77
N TYR A 34 -25.54 42.42 15.67
CA TYR A 34 -25.22 41.29 14.81
C TYR A 34 -24.40 40.21 15.53
N CYS A 35 -23.44 40.62 16.38
CA CYS A 35 -22.63 39.72 17.19
C CYS A 35 -23.47 39.01 18.28
N ILE A 36 -24.38 39.74 18.94
CA ILE A 36 -25.32 39.17 19.93
C ILE A 36 -26.25 38.15 19.25
N GLN A 37 -26.77 38.47 18.05
CA GLN A 37 -27.67 37.59 17.31
C GLN A 37 -26.97 36.31 16.82
N HIS A 38 -25.71 36.38 16.38
CA HIS A 38 -24.89 35.21 16.05
C HIS A 38 -24.55 34.36 17.28
N THR A 39 -24.25 34.99 18.42
CA THR A 39 -23.95 34.27 19.67
C THR A 39 -25.19 33.53 20.19
N LEU A 40 -26.38 34.13 20.10
CA LEU A 40 -27.67 33.48 20.41
C LEU A 40 -27.96 32.30 19.48
N LEU A 41 -27.66 32.42 18.20
CA LEU A 41 -27.83 31.34 17.23
C LEU A 41 -26.91 30.14 17.53
N ILE A 42 -25.65 30.40 17.89
CA ILE A 42 -24.69 29.37 18.30
C ILE A 42 -25.16 28.67 19.58
N HIS A 43 -25.64 29.41 20.57
CA HIS A 43 -26.20 28.80 21.79
C HIS A 43 -27.47 27.97 21.52
N LEU A 44 -28.35 28.42 20.63
CA LEU A 44 -29.54 27.65 20.22
C LEU A 44 -29.16 26.35 19.49
N VAL A 45 -28.13 26.38 18.63
CA VAL A 45 -27.61 25.18 17.96
C VAL A 45 -26.99 24.22 18.98
N PHE A 46 -26.23 24.71 19.95
CA PHE A 46 -25.69 23.88 21.03
C PHE A 46 -26.79 23.24 21.89
N ILE A 47 -27.83 24.00 22.24
CA ILE A 47 -28.99 23.48 22.98
C ILE A 47 -29.72 22.42 22.16
N TYR A 48 -29.91 22.64 20.85
CA TYR A 48 -30.57 21.67 19.97
C TYR A 48 -29.76 20.38 19.83
N VAL A 49 -28.43 20.47 19.64
CA VAL A 49 -27.53 19.31 19.59
C VAL A 49 -27.53 18.57 20.93
N PHE A 50 -27.53 19.29 22.06
CA PHE A 50 -27.57 18.69 23.39
C PHE A 50 -28.90 17.96 23.62
N ILE A 51 -30.05 18.56 23.29
CA ILE A 51 -31.37 17.92 23.39
C ILE A 51 -31.45 16.70 22.46
N TYR A 52 -30.91 16.78 21.24
CA TYR A 52 -30.91 15.67 20.29
C TYR A 52 -30.08 14.48 20.77
N VAL A 53 -28.88 14.72 21.31
CA VAL A 53 -28.02 13.67 21.88
C VAL A 53 -28.63 13.07 23.15
N PHE A 54 -29.25 13.90 24.00
CA PHE A 54 -29.85 13.43 25.25
C PHE A 54 -31.15 12.64 25.02
N SER A 55 -31.95 13.02 24.01
CA SER A 55 -33.16 12.31 23.59
C SER A 55 -32.83 10.91 23.05
N ARG A 56 -31.71 10.76 22.31
CA ARG A 56 -31.30 9.48 21.72
C ARG A 56 -30.74 8.47 22.74
N ASN A 57 -30.18 8.94 23.85
CA ASN A 57 -29.57 8.09 24.88
C ASN A 57 -30.54 7.57 25.96
N ARG A 58 -31.83 7.96 25.94
CA ARG A 58 -32.86 7.48 26.90
C ARG A 58 -33.63 6.23 26.46
N LEU A 59 -33.36 5.67 25.27
CA LEU A 59 -34.02 4.46 24.75
C LEU A 59 -33.06 3.27 24.64
N ARG A 60 -32.46 2.84 25.76
CA ARG A 60 -31.95 1.46 25.91
C ARG A 60 -32.17 0.99 27.34
N ARG A 61 -33.24 0.21 27.56
CA ARG A 61 -33.37 -0.69 28.72
C ARG A 61 -32.89 -2.10 28.31
N PRO A 62 -32.29 -2.88 29.24
CA PRO A 62 -31.89 -4.25 28.95
C PRO A 62 -33.09 -5.19 29.09
N GLY A 63 -33.32 -6.02 28.06
CA GLY A 63 -34.38 -7.03 28.01
C GLY A 63 -33.78 -8.44 27.91
N LEU A 64 -34.41 -9.37 28.62
CA LEU A 64 -34.03 -10.76 28.84
C LEU A 64 -34.00 -11.67 27.59
N ILE A 65 -33.26 -12.76 27.75
CA ILE A 65 -33.07 -13.96 26.92
C ILE A 65 -34.40 -14.62 26.47
N PRO A 66 -34.42 -15.25 25.28
CA PRO A 66 -34.88 -16.64 25.22
C PRO A 66 -33.91 -17.57 24.45
N GLN A 67 -33.69 -18.75 25.03
CA GLN A 67 -33.16 -19.91 24.32
C GLN A 67 -34.21 -20.41 23.32
N ILE A 68 -33.81 -20.77 22.10
CA ILE A 68 -34.40 -21.86 21.28
C ILE A 68 -33.37 -22.30 20.22
N HIS A 69 -33.30 -23.62 20.08
CA HIS A 69 -32.59 -24.46 19.12
C HIS A 69 -32.35 -23.88 17.72
N SER A 70 -31.11 -24.00 17.24
CA SER A 70 -30.83 -24.14 15.81
C SER A 70 -29.85 -25.30 15.59
N GLN A 71 -30.16 -26.10 14.57
CA GLN A 71 -29.45 -27.30 14.19
C GLN A 71 -28.02 -26.97 13.75
N SER A 72 -27.04 -27.68 14.32
CA SER A 72 -25.63 -27.51 14.04
C SER A 72 -25.30 -27.99 12.62
N PHE A 73 -24.94 -27.07 11.73
CA PHE A 73 -24.08 -27.38 10.59
C PHE A 73 -22.63 -27.34 11.09
N ARG A 74 -21.96 -28.50 11.08
CA ARG A 74 -20.58 -28.67 11.59
C ARG A 74 -19.58 -28.00 10.65
N CYS A 75 -18.91 -26.98 11.14
CA CYS A 75 -17.62 -26.52 10.62
C CYS A 75 -16.54 -27.55 11.01
N LEU A 76 -15.86 -28.13 10.03
CA LEU A 76 -14.77 -29.09 10.24
C LEU A 76 -13.47 -28.35 10.60
N CYS A 77 -13.40 -27.88 11.84
CA CYS A 77 -12.13 -27.57 12.51
C CYS A 77 -12.07 -28.37 13.81
N SER A 78 -11.77 -29.66 13.68
CA SER A 78 -11.51 -30.53 14.83
C SER A 78 -10.05 -30.38 15.22
N THR A 79 -9.80 -29.77 16.39
CA THR A 79 -8.54 -29.92 17.12
C THR A 79 -8.53 -31.30 17.79
N PRO A 80 -7.51 -32.15 17.59
CA PRO A 80 -7.26 -33.25 18.50
C PRO A 80 -6.40 -32.73 19.66
N ILE A 81 -6.93 -32.82 20.87
CA ILE A 81 -6.14 -32.83 22.10
C ILE A 81 -5.45 -34.20 22.13
N SER A 82 -4.13 -34.22 21.99
CA SER A 82 -3.31 -35.40 22.31
C SER A 82 -2.35 -35.04 23.42
N GLU A 83 -2.39 -35.87 24.46
CA GLU A 83 -1.56 -35.80 25.66
C GLU A 83 -0.06 -35.84 25.36
N SER A 84 0.67 -35.28 26.32
CA SER A 84 2.11 -35.08 26.37
C SER A 84 2.93 -36.35 26.16
N SER A 85 3.87 -36.29 25.21
CA SER A 85 5.14 -37.02 25.29
C SER A 85 6.28 -36.05 25.01
N VAL A 86 7.10 -35.83 26.03
CA VAL A 86 8.33 -35.05 25.96
C VAL A 86 9.33 -35.76 25.04
N SER A 87 9.76 -35.11 23.96
CA SER A 87 11.02 -35.45 23.28
C SER A 87 11.67 -34.23 22.63
N GLU A 88 12.78 -33.82 23.24
CA GLU A 88 14.04 -33.39 22.62
C GLU A 88 14.08 -32.20 21.63
N ASN A 89 14.74 -31.13 22.10
CA ASN A 89 15.54 -30.17 21.32
C ASN A 89 14.96 -29.64 20.00
N LEU A 90 14.02 -28.69 20.10
CA LEU A 90 13.90 -27.66 19.06
C LEU A 90 14.86 -26.51 19.38
N LEU A 91 16.08 -26.60 18.86
CA LEU A 91 16.78 -25.39 18.42
C LEU A 91 15.88 -24.76 17.36
N SER A 92 15.01 -23.82 17.76
CA SER A 92 14.22 -23.03 16.83
C SER A 92 15.21 -22.28 15.95
N THR A 93 15.45 -22.77 14.75
CA THR A 93 16.25 -22.07 13.76
C THR A 93 15.54 -20.75 13.50
N VAL A 94 16.19 -19.64 13.89
CA VAL A 94 15.63 -18.30 13.71
C VAL A 94 15.41 -18.12 12.22
N LYS A 95 14.14 -18.14 11.78
CA LYS A 95 13.80 -17.94 10.38
C LYS A 95 14.29 -16.57 9.95
N LYS A 96 14.97 -16.49 8.80
CA LYS A 96 15.31 -15.20 8.19
C LYS A 96 14.01 -14.43 7.91
N ARG A 97 14.06 -13.13 8.08
CA ARG A 97 12.90 -12.25 7.90
C ARG A 97 12.89 -11.59 6.52
N ILE A 98 11.74 -11.66 5.87
CA ILE A 98 11.46 -11.06 4.56
C ILE A 98 10.39 -9.99 4.70
N VAL A 99 10.59 -8.87 4.02
CA VAL A 99 9.63 -7.77 3.94
C VAL A 99 9.33 -7.46 2.47
N SER A 100 8.05 -7.29 2.14
CA SER A 100 7.60 -6.92 0.80
C SER A 100 6.34 -6.04 0.84
N GLY A 101 6.41 -4.89 0.21
CA GLY A 101 5.28 -3.96 0.07
C GLY A 101 4.70 -4.01 -1.35
N VAL A 102 3.36 -3.97 -1.46
CA VAL A 102 2.64 -3.92 -2.73
C VAL A 102 1.74 -2.71 -2.85
N GLN A 103 1.78 -2.02 -4.00
CA GLN A 103 0.89 -0.89 -4.24
C GLN A 103 -0.58 -1.33 -4.38
N PRO A 104 -1.53 -0.62 -3.79
CA PRO A 104 -2.95 -0.86 -3.99
C PRO A 104 -3.37 -0.39 -5.39
N THR A 105 -3.19 -1.26 -6.39
CA THR A 105 -3.63 -0.97 -7.77
C THR A 105 -4.98 -1.60 -8.09
N GLY A 106 -5.44 -2.60 -7.33
CA GLY A 106 -6.62 -3.41 -7.63
C GLY A 106 -6.50 -4.29 -8.90
N SER A 107 -5.59 -3.96 -9.81
CA SER A 107 -5.34 -4.69 -11.05
C SER A 107 -3.98 -5.40 -11.02
N ILE A 108 -3.94 -6.62 -10.49
CA ILE A 108 -2.77 -7.50 -10.62
C ILE A 108 -2.87 -8.24 -11.96
N HIS A 109 -1.82 -8.15 -12.77
CA HIS A 109 -1.74 -8.85 -14.05
C HIS A 109 -0.89 -10.11 -13.96
N LEU A 110 -1.05 -11.00 -14.96
CA LEU A 110 -0.39 -12.30 -15.04
C LEU A 110 1.14 -12.19 -14.88
N GLY A 111 1.74 -11.16 -15.47
CA GLY A 111 3.18 -10.89 -15.30
C GLY A 111 3.63 -10.61 -13.87
N ASN A 112 2.81 -9.94 -13.03
CA ASN A 112 3.14 -9.78 -11.61
C ASN A 112 2.98 -11.11 -10.87
N TYR A 113 1.93 -11.86 -11.19
CA TYR A 113 1.64 -13.11 -10.52
C TYR A 113 2.69 -14.20 -10.79
N LEU A 114 2.96 -14.49 -12.07
CA LEU A 114 3.93 -15.52 -12.46
C LEU A 114 5.38 -15.08 -12.26
N GLY A 115 5.66 -13.78 -12.38
CA GLY A 115 7.01 -13.25 -12.22
C GLY A 115 7.45 -13.08 -10.77
N ALA A 116 6.50 -12.92 -9.84
CA ALA A 116 6.81 -12.55 -8.46
C ALA A 116 5.92 -13.26 -7.42
N ILE A 117 4.61 -12.99 -7.41
CA ILE A 117 3.72 -13.38 -6.30
C ILE A 117 3.73 -14.90 -6.06
N LYS A 118 3.63 -15.70 -7.12
CA LYS A 118 3.63 -17.18 -7.04
C LYS A 118 4.90 -17.73 -6.37
N ASN A 119 6.05 -17.11 -6.61
CA ASN A 119 7.32 -17.51 -6.01
C ASN A 119 7.42 -17.05 -4.55
N TRP A 120 6.91 -15.86 -4.24
CA TRP A 120 6.96 -15.29 -2.90
C TRP A 120 6.10 -16.07 -1.91
N ILE A 121 4.98 -16.60 -2.37
CA ILE A 121 4.08 -17.43 -1.57
C ILE A 121 4.79 -18.67 -1.03
N GLN A 122 5.77 -19.23 -1.75
CA GLN A 122 6.55 -20.38 -1.25
C GLN A 122 7.57 -19.99 -0.17
N LEU A 123 7.92 -18.70 -0.06
CA LEU A 123 8.90 -18.23 0.92
C LEU A 123 8.31 -18.17 2.33
N GLN A 124 7.00 -17.99 2.46
CA GLN A 124 6.31 -17.89 3.76
C GLN A 124 6.46 -19.16 4.63
N ASP A 125 6.66 -20.33 4.01
CA ASP A 125 6.88 -21.57 4.76
C ASP A 125 8.27 -21.59 5.41
N LYS A 126 9.27 -20.98 4.76
CA LYS A 126 10.69 -21.01 5.15
C LYS A 126 11.16 -19.77 5.90
N HIS A 127 10.45 -18.66 5.79
CA HIS A 127 10.86 -17.34 6.30
C HIS A 127 9.77 -16.71 7.17
N ASP A 128 10.18 -15.87 8.12
CA ASP A 128 9.26 -14.96 8.80
C ASP A 128 8.94 -13.81 7.84
N THR A 129 7.69 -13.73 7.36
CA THR A 129 7.38 -12.92 6.18
C THR A 129 6.33 -11.84 6.48
N PHE A 130 6.62 -10.62 6.05
CA PHE A 130 5.73 -9.46 6.13
C PHE A 130 5.33 -9.04 4.72
N PHE A 131 4.03 -9.17 4.42
CA PHE A 131 3.42 -8.67 3.19
C PHE A 131 2.46 -7.55 3.53
N PHE A 132 2.58 -6.40 2.89
CA PHE A 132 1.71 -5.28 3.24
C PHE A 132 1.36 -4.42 2.05
N ILE A 133 0.15 -3.87 2.12
CA ILE A 133 -0.40 -2.98 1.11
C ILE A 133 0.05 -1.57 1.44
N VAL A 134 0.84 -0.95 0.55
CA VAL A 134 1.46 0.37 0.74
C VAL A 134 0.55 1.51 0.29
N ASP A 135 -0.54 1.73 1.02
CA ASP A 135 -1.50 2.79 0.74
C ASP A 135 -0.97 4.21 0.98
N LEU A 136 -0.03 4.41 1.92
CA LEU A 136 0.64 5.70 2.09
C LEU A 136 1.55 6.06 0.91
N HIS A 137 2.14 5.06 0.23
CA HIS A 137 2.89 5.31 -1.02
C HIS A 137 1.97 5.64 -2.19
N ALA A 138 0.74 5.12 -2.20
CA ALA A 138 -0.22 5.34 -3.29
C ALA A 138 -0.64 6.81 -3.42
N ILE A 139 -0.61 7.57 -2.34
CA ILE A 139 -1.01 8.99 -2.30
C ILE A 139 0.12 9.97 -2.67
N THR A 140 1.31 9.46 -3.06
CA THR A 140 2.44 10.29 -3.50
C THR A 140 2.24 10.89 -4.89
N LEU A 141 1.29 10.34 -5.65
CA LEU A 141 0.84 10.80 -6.96
C LEU A 141 -0.67 11.08 -6.92
N PRO A 142 -1.24 11.78 -7.93
CA PRO A 142 -2.67 11.96 -8.03
C PRO A 142 -3.42 10.62 -7.95
N TYR A 143 -4.39 10.54 -7.03
CA TYR A 143 -5.18 9.34 -6.79
C TYR A 143 -6.66 9.71 -6.62
N ASP A 144 -7.53 8.73 -6.83
CA ASP A 144 -8.96 8.86 -6.55
C ASP A 144 -9.26 8.26 -5.18
N ALA A 145 -9.70 9.10 -4.24
CA ALA A 145 -10.03 8.70 -2.88
C ALA A 145 -11.15 7.66 -2.84
N SER A 146 -12.11 7.72 -3.77
CA SER A 146 -13.20 6.74 -3.87
C SER A 146 -12.71 5.35 -4.30
N HIS A 147 -11.58 5.30 -5.01
CA HIS A 147 -10.98 4.04 -5.47
C HIS A 147 -9.93 3.46 -4.54
N LEU A 148 -9.23 4.27 -3.73
CA LEU A 148 -8.12 3.79 -2.90
C LEU A 148 -8.56 2.67 -1.93
N LEU A 149 -9.69 2.87 -1.23
CA LEU A 149 -10.22 1.86 -0.30
C LEU A 149 -10.49 0.53 -1.03
N LYS A 150 -11.16 0.61 -2.17
CA LYS A 150 -11.47 -0.57 -2.99
C LYS A 150 -10.20 -1.24 -3.49
N ALA A 151 -9.25 -0.48 -4.01
CA ALA A 151 -7.98 -1.00 -4.52
C ALA A 151 -7.14 -1.68 -3.40
N THR A 152 -7.17 -1.14 -2.18
CA THR A 152 -6.50 -1.76 -1.02
C THR A 152 -7.15 -3.09 -0.67
N LYS A 153 -8.49 -3.15 -0.58
CA LYS A 153 -9.23 -4.39 -0.31
C LYS A 153 -9.04 -5.43 -1.41
N ASP A 154 -9.20 -5.02 -2.68
CA ASP A 154 -9.02 -5.89 -3.85
C ASP A 154 -7.60 -6.47 -3.89
N THR A 155 -6.57 -5.65 -3.66
CA THR A 155 -5.18 -6.12 -3.60
C THR A 155 -4.96 -7.11 -2.45
N ALA A 156 -5.47 -6.82 -1.26
CA ALA A 156 -5.36 -7.72 -0.11
C ALA A 156 -6.04 -9.07 -0.39
N ALA A 157 -7.28 -9.05 -0.86
CA ALA A 157 -8.03 -10.25 -1.21
C ALA A 157 -7.35 -11.06 -2.30
N LEU A 158 -6.79 -10.41 -3.33
CA LEU A 158 -6.02 -11.08 -4.38
C LEU A 158 -4.77 -11.78 -3.84
N TYR A 159 -4.03 -11.16 -2.93
CA TYR A 159 -2.85 -11.79 -2.32
C TYR A 159 -3.23 -13.05 -1.54
N LEU A 160 -4.28 -12.97 -0.73
CA LEU A 160 -4.83 -14.12 -0.01
C LEU A 160 -5.34 -15.21 -0.98
N ALA A 161 -6.04 -14.82 -2.04
CA ALA A 161 -6.55 -15.74 -3.06
C ALA A 161 -5.44 -16.43 -3.86
N CYS A 162 -4.31 -15.76 -4.09
CA CYS A 162 -3.15 -16.36 -4.73
C CYS A 162 -2.44 -17.40 -3.83
N GLY A 163 -2.69 -17.40 -2.51
CA GLY A 163 -2.12 -18.37 -1.57
C GLY A 163 -1.28 -17.79 -0.43
N VAL A 164 -1.30 -16.47 -0.21
CA VAL A 164 -0.73 -15.91 1.02
C VAL A 164 -1.58 -16.37 2.21
N ASP A 165 -0.93 -17.02 3.17
CA ASP A 165 -1.58 -17.59 4.36
C ASP A 165 -1.32 -16.67 5.56
N PRO A 166 -2.35 -16.01 6.12
CA PRO A 166 -2.19 -15.09 7.24
C PRO A 166 -1.76 -15.78 8.54
N THR A 167 -1.81 -17.11 8.61
CA THR A 167 -1.26 -17.89 9.73
C THR A 167 0.25 -18.11 9.63
N LYS A 168 0.83 -17.90 8.45
CA LYS A 168 2.26 -18.09 8.16
C LYS A 168 3.01 -16.78 7.89
N ALA A 169 2.31 -15.79 7.34
CA ALA A 169 2.85 -14.48 7.05
C ALA A 169 2.00 -13.38 7.70
N THR A 170 2.65 -12.30 8.13
CA THR A 170 1.94 -11.11 8.63
C THR A 170 1.47 -10.28 7.44
N VAL A 171 0.15 -10.22 7.23
CA VAL A 171 -0.48 -9.49 6.12
C VAL A 171 -1.25 -8.29 6.65
N PHE A 172 -0.90 -7.07 6.23
CA PHE A 172 -1.51 -5.86 6.78
C PHE A 172 -1.56 -4.67 5.80
N VAL A 173 -2.25 -3.60 6.18
CA VAL A 173 -2.28 -2.33 5.45
C VAL A 173 -1.32 -1.36 6.12
N GLN A 174 -0.45 -0.70 5.35
CA GLN A 174 0.62 0.16 5.85
C GLN A 174 0.09 1.25 6.80
N SER A 175 -0.98 1.96 6.42
CA SER A 175 -1.58 3.01 7.24
C SER A 175 -2.16 2.55 8.58
N HIS A 176 -2.40 1.25 8.77
CA HIS A 176 -2.89 0.70 10.03
C HIS A 176 -1.80 0.60 11.10
N VAL A 177 -0.53 0.82 10.74
CA VAL A 177 0.62 0.74 11.65
C VAL A 177 1.32 2.10 11.70
N ALA A 178 0.99 2.91 12.71
CA ALA A 178 1.49 4.29 12.85
C ALA A 178 3.03 4.42 12.85
N ALA A 179 3.72 3.36 13.31
CA ALA A 179 5.18 3.33 13.39
C ALA A 179 5.87 3.61 12.05
N HIS A 180 5.23 3.32 10.91
CA HIS A 180 5.76 3.61 9.57
C HIS A 180 6.01 5.11 9.37
N VAL A 181 5.06 5.95 9.77
CA VAL A 181 5.17 7.41 9.64
C VAL A 181 6.08 7.99 10.73
N GLU A 182 5.99 7.47 11.96
CA GLU A 182 6.85 7.92 13.06
C GLU A 182 8.33 7.66 12.77
N LEU A 183 8.69 6.46 12.32
CA LEU A 183 10.08 6.18 11.96
C LEU A 183 10.51 6.96 10.71
N MET A 184 9.64 7.15 9.71
CA MET A 184 9.94 8.00 8.55
C MET A 184 10.39 9.39 8.99
N TRP A 185 9.72 10.00 9.97
CA TRP A 185 10.10 11.31 10.50
C TRP A 185 11.50 11.30 11.12
N LEU A 186 11.81 10.29 11.94
CA LEU A 186 13.13 10.15 12.56
C LEU A 186 14.24 9.93 11.53
N LEU A 187 13.99 9.11 10.51
CA LEU A 187 14.94 8.88 9.40
C LEU A 187 15.12 10.14 8.55
N SER A 188 14.05 10.92 8.34
CA SER A 188 14.10 12.17 7.57
C SER A 188 15.09 13.16 8.19
N ALA A 189 15.13 13.27 9.52
CA ALA A 189 16.10 14.13 10.22
C ALA A 189 17.57 13.73 9.97
N ALA A 190 17.82 12.47 9.62
CA ALA A 190 19.15 11.96 9.30
C ALA A 190 19.45 11.93 7.79
N THR A 191 18.47 12.21 6.93
CA THR A 191 18.57 12.08 5.47
C THR A 191 18.98 13.40 4.82
N PRO A 192 20.16 13.49 4.18
CA PRO A 192 20.52 14.69 3.44
C PRO A 192 19.60 14.89 2.22
N ILE A 193 19.08 16.11 2.03
CA ILE A 193 18.22 16.43 0.87
C ILE A 193 18.89 16.12 -0.47
N GLY A 194 20.22 16.26 -0.55
CA GLY A 194 21.01 15.93 -1.74
C GLY A 194 20.99 14.45 -2.13
N TRP A 195 20.68 13.53 -1.21
CA TRP A 195 20.51 12.12 -1.53
C TRP A 195 19.17 11.88 -2.24
N LEU A 196 18.09 12.52 -1.76
CA LEU A 196 16.76 12.44 -2.35
C LEU A 196 16.72 13.07 -3.74
N ASN A 197 17.38 14.23 -3.93
CA ASN A 197 17.49 14.89 -5.24
C ASN A 197 18.26 14.08 -6.29
N LYS A 198 19.01 13.03 -5.90
CA LYS A 198 19.72 12.14 -6.83
C LYS A 198 18.87 10.95 -7.29
N MET A 199 17.70 10.72 -6.67
CA MET A 199 16.83 9.59 -7.02
C MET A 199 16.32 9.72 -8.45
N ILE A 200 16.52 8.67 -9.26
CA ILE A 200 16.17 8.66 -10.68
C ILE A 200 14.66 8.78 -10.84
N GLN A 201 13.88 8.03 -10.05
CA GLN A 201 12.42 8.06 -10.11
C GLN A 201 11.86 9.45 -9.81
N PHE A 202 12.40 10.15 -8.80
CA PHE A 202 12.02 11.53 -8.51
C PHE A 202 12.29 12.44 -9.72
N LYS A 203 13.51 12.41 -10.28
CA LYS A 203 13.87 13.25 -11.44
C LYS A 203 12.98 12.99 -12.65
N GLU A 204 12.67 11.73 -12.94
CA GLU A 204 11.85 11.36 -14.10
C GLU A 204 10.41 11.83 -13.96
N ILE A 205 9.81 11.66 -12.78
CA ILE A 205 8.42 12.04 -12.53
C ILE A 205 8.30 13.56 -12.41
N SER A 206 9.20 14.24 -11.69
CA SER A 206 9.18 15.69 -11.54
C SER A 206 9.34 16.42 -12.87
N ARG A 207 10.25 15.94 -13.73
CA ARG A 207 10.41 16.47 -15.10
C ARG A 207 9.13 16.34 -15.93
N LYS A 208 8.38 15.24 -15.78
CA LYS A 208 7.09 15.06 -16.48
C LYS A 208 5.99 15.97 -15.92
N ALA A 209 6.03 16.25 -14.61
CA ALA A 209 5.04 17.06 -13.91
C ALA A 209 5.33 18.59 -13.94
N ARG A 210 6.43 19.02 -14.58
CA ARG A 210 6.92 20.41 -14.61
C ARG A 210 7.13 20.98 -13.20
N ASP A 211 7.97 20.31 -12.40
CA ASP A 211 8.56 20.67 -11.08
C ASP A 211 7.68 21.34 -10.00
N GLU A 212 6.86 22.35 -10.31
CA GLU A 212 6.02 23.13 -9.38
C GLU A 212 4.80 22.38 -8.84
N ASN A 213 4.33 21.34 -9.53
CA ASN A 213 3.12 20.58 -9.16
C ASN A 213 3.43 19.28 -8.39
N VAL A 214 4.68 19.08 -7.96
CA VAL A 214 5.11 17.85 -7.30
C VAL A 214 4.98 17.99 -5.79
N GLY A 215 4.21 17.09 -5.17
CA GLY A 215 4.11 17.04 -3.71
C GLY A 215 5.42 16.62 -3.03
N VAL A 216 5.66 17.13 -1.82
CA VAL A 216 6.82 16.76 -0.98
C VAL A 216 6.92 15.25 -0.74
N ALA A 217 5.77 14.57 -0.71
CA ALA A 217 5.68 13.13 -0.59
C ALA A 217 6.45 12.40 -1.71
N LEU A 218 6.46 12.91 -2.95
CA LEU A 218 7.20 12.30 -4.05
C LEU A 218 8.72 12.38 -3.86
N LEU A 219 9.21 13.43 -3.19
CA LEU A 219 10.64 13.55 -2.86
C LEU A 219 11.02 12.65 -1.68
N THR A 220 10.11 12.46 -0.72
CA THR A 220 10.39 11.87 0.59
C THR A 220 9.94 10.41 0.73
N TYR A 221 9.14 9.86 -0.20
CA TYR A 221 8.73 8.46 -0.14
C TYR A 221 9.88 7.44 -0.09
N PRO A 222 11.09 7.68 -0.63
CA PRO A 222 12.19 6.74 -0.45
C PRO A 222 12.59 6.58 1.04
N VAL A 223 12.38 7.62 1.86
CA VAL A 223 12.56 7.56 3.32
C VAL A 223 11.42 6.79 3.99
N LEU A 224 10.18 6.94 3.48
CA LEU A 224 9.06 6.11 3.93
C LEU A 224 9.32 4.63 3.61
N MET A 225 9.83 4.31 2.42
CA MET A 225 10.22 2.95 2.05
C MET A 225 11.31 2.40 2.99
N ALA A 226 12.31 3.21 3.34
CA ALA A 226 13.32 2.82 4.32
C ALA A 226 12.68 2.53 5.69
N SER A 227 11.71 3.36 6.12
CA SER A 227 10.94 3.13 7.34
C SER A 227 10.19 1.80 7.30
N ASP A 228 9.46 1.55 6.21
CA ASP A 228 8.67 0.33 5.99
C ASP A 228 9.52 -0.94 6.10
N ILE A 229 10.76 -0.87 5.63
CA ILE A 229 11.71 -1.97 5.66
C ILE A 229 12.31 -2.11 7.07
N LEU A 230 12.91 -1.04 7.61
CA LEU A 230 13.76 -1.12 8.80
C LEU A 230 13.00 -1.40 10.09
N LEU A 231 11.71 -1.04 10.19
CA LEU A 231 10.86 -1.35 11.35
C LEU A 231 10.87 -2.83 11.71
N TYR A 232 10.93 -3.68 10.71
CA TYR A 232 10.81 -5.12 10.90
C TYR A 232 12.16 -5.82 11.05
N GLN A 233 13.29 -5.13 11.07
CA GLN A 233 14.62 -5.77 11.16
C GLN A 233 14.83 -6.91 10.12
N PRO A 234 14.56 -6.67 8.82
CA PRO A 234 14.63 -7.70 7.80
C PRO A 234 16.06 -8.17 7.56
N ASP A 235 16.19 -9.44 7.17
CA ASP A 235 17.43 -9.96 6.59
C ASP A 235 17.41 -9.77 5.07
N LEU A 236 16.22 -9.87 4.47
CA LEU A 236 16.01 -9.89 3.03
C LEU A 236 14.82 -9.00 2.64
N VAL A 237 14.92 -8.29 1.51
CA VAL A 237 13.83 -7.47 0.98
C VAL A 237 13.52 -7.90 -0.45
N LEU A 238 12.24 -8.19 -0.70
CA LEU A 238 11.74 -8.53 -2.02
C LEU A 238 11.38 -7.24 -2.77
N VAL A 239 12.25 -6.86 -3.71
CA VAL A 239 12.07 -5.68 -4.56
C VAL A 239 12.30 -6.00 -6.03
N GLY A 240 11.59 -5.29 -6.91
CA GLY A 240 11.90 -5.29 -8.34
C GLY A 240 13.22 -4.58 -8.65
N GLU A 241 13.79 -4.86 -9.83
CA GLU A 241 15.03 -4.22 -10.29
C GLU A 241 14.94 -2.68 -10.31
N ASP A 242 13.76 -2.15 -10.62
CA ASP A 242 13.45 -0.71 -10.67
C ASP A 242 13.54 -0.02 -9.31
N GLN A 243 13.49 -0.78 -8.21
CA GLN A 243 13.51 -0.27 -6.84
C GLN A 243 14.88 -0.46 -6.15
N LYS A 244 15.90 -0.94 -6.88
CA LYS A 244 17.24 -1.18 -6.34
C LYS A 244 17.87 0.08 -5.72
N GLN A 245 17.65 1.25 -6.35
CA GLN A 245 18.19 2.52 -5.83
C GLN A 245 17.59 2.89 -4.46
N HIS A 246 16.30 2.63 -4.25
CA HIS A 246 15.65 2.90 -2.96
C HIS A 246 16.09 1.93 -1.87
N LEU A 247 16.34 0.66 -2.23
CA LEU A 247 16.93 -0.29 -1.28
C LEU A 247 18.36 0.13 -0.89
N GLU A 248 19.15 0.66 -1.82
CA GLU A 248 20.48 1.18 -1.48
C GLU A 248 20.40 2.37 -0.53
N LEU A 249 19.49 3.32 -0.77
CA LEU A 249 19.21 4.40 0.18
C LEU A 249 18.83 3.86 1.56
N THR A 250 18.00 2.82 1.61
CA THR A 250 17.58 2.19 2.87
C THR A 250 18.78 1.62 3.63
N ARG A 251 19.71 0.98 2.93
CA ARG A 251 20.96 0.45 3.50
C ARG A 251 21.85 1.59 4.03
N GLU A 252 22.07 2.63 3.23
CA GLU A 252 22.86 3.81 3.64
C GLU A 252 22.25 4.49 4.88
N LEU A 253 20.92 4.60 4.96
CA LEU A 253 20.24 5.15 6.13
C LEU A 253 20.38 4.26 7.37
N ALA A 254 20.26 2.94 7.21
CA ALA A 254 20.45 1.99 8.29
C ALA A 254 21.87 2.10 8.88
N GLU A 255 22.89 2.10 8.01
CA GLU A 255 24.30 2.25 8.39
C GLU A 255 24.55 3.61 9.06
N ARG A 256 24.00 4.69 8.50
CA ARG A 256 24.13 6.04 9.05
C ARG A 256 23.53 6.15 10.45
N ILE A 257 22.31 5.66 10.67
CA ILE A 257 21.69 5.67 12.01
C ILE A 257 22.49 4.81 12.99
N ASN A 258 22.94 3.63 12.56
CA ASN A 258 23.78 2.75 13.37
C ASN A 258 25.08 3.45 13.81
N TYR A 259 25.72 4.20 12.90
CA TYR A 259 26.92 4.97 13.19
C TYR A 259 26.66 6.16 14.13
N LEU A 260 25.60 6.93 13.86
CA LEU A 260 25.28 8.14 14.60
C LEU A 260 24.85 7.83 16.03
N TYR A 261 23.96 6.85 16.21
CA TYR A 261 23.26 6.62 17.47
C TYR A 261 23.52 5.25 18.11
N GLY A 262 23.97 4.25 17.34
CA GLY A 262 24.19 2.89 17.84
C GLY A 262 25.45 2.71 18.70
N GLY A 263 25.86 1.45 18.84
CA GLY A 263 27.10 1.06 19.51
C GLY A 263 27.09 1.41 21.00
N LYS A 264 28.23 1.94 21.49
CA LYS A 264 28.37 2.37 22.89
C LYS A 264 27.48 3.56 23.25
N LYS A 265 27.07 4.39 22.28
CA LYS A 265 26.25 5.59 22.51
C LYS A 265 24.86 5.18 22.99
N TRP A 266 24.19 4.30 22.25
CA TRP A 266 22.91 3.73 22.67
C TRP A 266 23.01 2.95 23.99
N LYS A 267 24.10 2.19 24.21
CA LYS A 267 24.31 1.48 25.48
C LYS A 267 24.35 2.41 26.70
N LYS A 268 24.96 3.60 26.57
CA LYS A 268 25.00 4.62 27.63
C LYS A 268 23.61 5.17 27.98
N LEU A 269 22.67 5.14 27.04
CA LEU A 269 21.28 5.54 27.24
C LEU A 269 20.39 4.37 27.73
N GLY A 270 21.00 3.28 28.20
CA GLY A 270 20.30 2.09 28.68
C GLY A 270 19.78 1.17 27.58
N GLY A 271 20.25 1.32 26.34
CA GLY A 271 19.95 0.41 25.25
C GLY A 271 20.82 -0.86 25.27
N ARG A 272 20.52 -1.83 24.41
CA ARG A 272 21.33 -3.06 24.28
C ARG A 272 22.75 -2.82 23.74
N GLY A 273 22.96 -1.69 23.05
CA GLY A 273 24.20 -1.39 22.32
C GLY A 273 24.29 -2.14 20.98
N GLY A 274 25.38 -1.88 20.23
CA GLY A 274 25.54 -2.41 18.87
C GLY A 274 24.61 -1.73 17.84
N PRO A 275 24.38 -2.34 16.68
CA PRO A 275 23.51 -1.75 15.66
C PRO A 275 22.04 -1.69 16.11
N ILE A 276 21.37 -0.60 15.75
CA ILE A 276 19.93 -0.37 15.95
C ILE A 276 19.15 -1.12 14.87
N PHE A 277 19.61 -1.02 13.62
CA PHE A 277 19.03 -1.69 12.47
C PHE A 277 19.93 -2.79 11.92
N LYS A 278 19.33 -3.88 11.46
CA LYS A 278 19.96 -4.74 10.44
C LYS A 278 20.05 -3.99 9.11
N VAL A 279 21.12 -4.23 8.36
CA VAL A 279 21.26 -3.72 6.99
C VAL A 279 20.67 -4.78 6.05
N PRO A 280 19.58 -4.49 5.33
CA PRO A 280 18.88 -5.48 4.51
C PRO A 280 19.65 -5.83 3.23
N GLU A 281 19.58 -7.10 2.82
CA GLU A 281 20.07 -7.54 1.51
C GLU A 281 18.91 -7.68 0.50
N PRO A 282 19.14 -7.39 -0.79
CA PRO A 282 18.15 -7.67 -1.83
C PRO A 282 17.94 -9.18 -1.95
N LEU A 283 16.70 -9.61 -1.89
CA LEU A 283 16.32 -10.94 -2.36
C LEU A 283 15.81 -10.80 -3.79
N ILE A 284 16.69 -11.10 -4.74
CA ILE A 284 16.33 -11.27 -6.15
C ILE A 284 15.99 -12.74 -6.31
N PRO A 285 14.70 -13.12 -6.47
CA PRO A 285 14.36 -14.50 -6.77
C PRO A 285 15.10 -14.95 -8.04
N PRO A 286 15.42 -16.25 -8.18
CA PRO A 286 15.87 -16.77 -9.48
C PRO A 286 14.88 -16.28 -10.53
N ALA A 287 15.39 -15.72 -11.65
CA ALA A 287 14.60 -14.93 -12.59
C ALA A 287 13.21 -15.56 -12.80
N GLY A 288 12.20 -14.96 -12.17
CA GLY A 288 10.82 -15.38 -12.35
C GLY A 288 10.47 -15.23 -13.82
N ALA A 289 9.42 -15.90 -14.26
CA ALA A 289 9.04 -15.81 -15.65
C ALA A 289 8.81 -14.35 -16.07
N ARG A 290 9.64 -13.86 -16.99
CA ARG A 290 9.51 -12.52 -17.55
C ARG A 290 8.40 -12.54 -18.59
N ILE A 291 7.17 -12.34 -18.14
CA ILE A 291 6.01 -12.32 -19.01
C ILE A 291 5.96 -11.01 -19.80
N MET A 292 5.92 -11.13 -21.13
CA MET A 292 5.91 -10.02 -22.07
C MET A 292 4.47 -9.63 -22.45
N SER A 293 4.32 -8.45 -23.01
CA SER A 293 3.05 -7.92 -23.49
C SER A 293 2.47 -8.80 -24.60
N LEU A 294 1.16 -8.99 -24.60
CA LEU A 294 0.44 -9.74 -25.64
C LEU A 294 0.42 -9.02 -26.99
N THR A 295 0.70 -7.72 -27.02
CA THR A 295 0.72 -6.91 -28.25
C THR A 295 2.14 -6.58 -28.71
N ASP A 296 3.15 -6.84 -27.88
CA ASP A 296 4.56 -6.58 -28.18
C ASP A 296 5.46 -7.50 -27.35
N GLY A 297 6.02 -8.54 -28.00
CA GLY A 297 6.85 -9.55 -27.33
C GLY A 297 8.18 -9.03 -26.77
N LEU A 298 8.60 -7.79 -27.12
CA LEU A 298 9.83 -7.17 -26.61
C LEU A 298 9.59 -6.30 -25.36
N SER A 299 8.35 -5.91 -25.11
CA SER A 299 7.96 -5.10 -23.96
C SER A 299 7.44 -5.96 -22.81
N LYS A 300 7.90 -5.72 -21.58
CA LYS A 300 7.37 -6.40 -20.39
C LYS A 300 5.89 -6.08 -20.21
N MET A 301 5.09 -7.06 -19.81
CA MET A 301 3.69 -6.82 -19.44
C MET A 301 3.63 -5.79 -18.30
N SER A 302 2.83 -4.74 -18.46
CA SER A 302 2.76 -3.62 -17.53
C SER A 302 1.33 -3.17 -17.26
N LYS A 303 1.07 -2.78 -16.01
CA LYS A 303 -0.15 -2.09 -15.57
C LYS A 303 -0.38 -0.75 -16.27
N SER A 304 0.70 -0.05 -16.65
CA SER A 304 0.64 1.30 -17.23
C SER A 304 0.52 1.30 -18.76
N ALA A 305 0.45 0.13 -19.39
CA ALA A 305 0.27 0.04 -20.84
C ALA A 305 -1.12 0.59 -21.23
N PRO A 306 -1.22 1.49 -22.24
CA PRO A 306 -2.48 2.13 -22.60
C PRO A 306 -3.57 1.15 -23.03
N SER A 307 -3.19 0.07 -23.72
CA SER A 307 -4.11 -0.95 -24.20
C SER A 307 -4.25 -2.07 -23.18
N ASP A 308 -5.47 -2.31 -22.70
CA ASP A 308 -5.76 -3.47 -21.84
C ASP A 308 -5.55 -4.82 -22.57
N GLN A 309 -5.56 -4.82 -23.91
CA GLN A 309 -5.24 -6.01 -24.71
C GLN A 309 -3.79 -6.47 -24.55
N SER A 310 -2.90 -5.63 -24.00
CA SER A 310 -1.49 -5.97 -23.80
C SER A 310 -1.26 -6.93 -22.63
N ARG A 311 -2.27 -7.17 -21.78
CA ARG A 311 -2.13 -7.87 -20.50
C ARG A 311 -3.35 -8.72 -20.16
N ILE A 312 -3.12 -9.82 -19.42
CA ILE A 312 -4.18 -10.58 -18.75
C ILE A 312 -4.21 -10.14 -17.29
N ASN A 313 -5.36 -9.67 -16.79
CA ASN A 313 -5.56 -9.42 -15.36
C ASN A 313 -6.02 -10.71 -14.67
N LEU A 314 -5.67 -10.91 -13.40
CA LEU A 314 -6.05 -12.13 -12.67
C LEU A 314 -7.57 -12.31 -12.55
N LEU A 315 -8.31 -11.21 -12.52
CA LEU A 315 -9.77 -11.18 -12.44
C LEU A 315 -10.45 -11.01 -13.81
N ASP A 316 -9.72 -11.13 -14.92
CA ASP A 316 -10.36 -11.12 -16.24
C ASP A 316 -11.30 -12.32 -16.36
N PRO A 317 -12.57 -12.13 -16.79
CA PRO A 317 -13.47 -13.23 -17.04
C PRO A 317 -12.98 -14.07 -18.23
N LYS A 318 -13.43 -15.33 -18.29
CA LYS A 318 -13.04 -16.29 -19.35
C LYS A 318 -13.11 -15.70 -20.77
N ASP A 319 -14.16 -14.93 -21.07
CA ASP A 319 -14.39 -14.37 -22.40
C ASP A 319 -13.41 -13.23 -22.70
N ALA A 320 -12.98 -12.46 -21.70
CA ALA A 320 -11.95 -11.45 -21.85
C ALA A 320 -10.58 -12.10 -22.10
N ILE A 321 -10.24 -13.15 -21.35
CA ILE A 321 -9.01 -13.92 -21.56
C ILE A 321 -8.98 -14.49 -22.99
N ALA A 322 -10.05 -15.17 -23.41
CA ALA A 322 -10.18 -15.75 -24.74
C ALA A 322 -10.03 -14.69 -25.84
N ASN A 323 -10.67 -13.53 -25.69
CA ASN A 323 -10.55 -12.45 -26.66
C ASN A 323 -9.13 -11.87 -26.75
N LYS A 324 -8.46 -11.68 -25.61
CA LYS A 324 -7.09 -11.16 -25.55
C LYS A 324 -6.09 -12.13 -26.17
N ILE A 325 -6.20 -13.43 -25.86
CA ILE A 325 -5.34 -14.47 -26.46
C ILE A 325 -5.63 -14.63 -27.95
N LYS A 326 -6.90 -14.59 -28.37
CA LYS A 326 -7.25 -14.62 -29.80
C LYS A 326 -6.56 -13.49 -30.57
N ARG A 327 -6.54 -12.28 -30.00
CA ARG A 327 -5.99 -11.06 -30.63
C ARG A 327 -4.50 -10.82 -30.37
N CYS A 328 -3.84 -11.63 -29.53
CA CYS A 328 -2.42 -11.40 -29.25
C CYS A 328 -1.56 -11.52 -30.52
N LYS A 329 -0.48 -10.74 -30.56
CA LYS A 329 0.47 -10.70 -31.66
C LYS A 329 1.18 -12.05 -31.77
N THR A 330 1.30 -12.57 -32.98
CA THR A 330 2.02 -13.80 -33.32
C THR A 330 2.71 -13.63 -34.67
N ASP A 331 3.75 -14.42 -34.93
CA ASP A 331 4.39 -14.50 -36.25
C ASP A 331 3.58 -15.35 -37.24
N SER A 332 4.02 -15.36 -38.50
CA SER A 332 3.45 -16.18 -39.58
C SER A 332 4.24 -17.45 -39.87
N LEU A 333 5.20 -17.81 -39.00
CA LEU A 333 6.05 -18.98 -39.19
C LEU A 333 5.32 -20.26 -38.77
N SER A 334 5.71 -21.38 -39.38
CA SER A 334 5.16 -22.69 -39.04
C SER A 334 5.91 -23.29 -37.84
N GLY A 335 5.16 -24.01 -37.01
CA GLY A 335 5.68 -24.64 -35.80
C GLY A 335 5.95 -23.65 -34.66
N LEU A 336 6.00 -24.18 -33.44
CA LEU A 336 6.17 -23.40 -32.21
C LEU A 336 7.46 -23.84 -31.51
N GLU A 337 8.31 -22.89 -31.16
CA GLU A 337 9.62 -23.18 -30.58
C GLU A 337 9.98 -22.18 -29.47
N PHE A 338 10.71 -22.66 -28.48
CA PHE A 338 11.31 -21.82 -27.45
C PHE A 338 12.63 -21.21 -27.93
N ASP A 339 13.10 -20.19 -27.20
CA ASP A 339 14.44 -19.60 -27.28
C ASP A 339 14.86 -19.01 -28.63
N ASN A 340 13.97 -18.97 -29.63
CA ASN A 340 14.23 -18.22 -30.84
C ASN A 340 14.05 -16.71 -30.57
N LEU A 341 15.18 -15.99 -30.55
CA LEU A 341 15.22 -14.54 -30.29
C LEU A 341 14.45 -13.73 -31.34
N ASP A 342 14.32 -14.24 -32.56
CA ASP A 342 13.56 -13.61 -33.65
C ASP A 342 12.05 -13.84 -33.52
N ARG A 343 11.61 -14.69 -32.59
CA ARG A 343 10.20 -15.03 -32.33
C ARG A 343 9.79 -14.77 -30.87
N PRO A 344 9.93 -13.52 -30.37
CA PRO A 344 9.72 -13.21 -28.96
C PRO A 344 8.28 -13.47 -28.51
N GLU A 345 7.28 -13.25 -29.37
CA GLU A 345 5.88 -13.60 -29.06
C GLU A 345 5.68 -15.10 -28.89
N CYS A 346 6.34 -15.92 -29.70
CA CYS A 346 6.25 -17.38 -29.61
C CYS A 346 6.83 -17.89 -28.30
N ASN A 347 8.04 -17.44 -27.99
CA ASN A 347 8.69 -17.76 -26.73
C ASN A 347 7.85 -17.30 -25.52
N ASN A 348 7.24 -16.11 -25.58
CA ASN A 348 6.39 -15.60 -24.50
C ASN A 348 5.14 -16.47 -24.28
N LEU A 349 4.40 -16.80 -25.34
CA LEU A 349 3.15 -17.56 -25.20
C LEU A 349 3.39 -19.02 -24.78
N LEU A 350 4.45 -19.66 -25.28
CA LEU A 350 4.87 -20.99 -24.82
C LEU A 350 5.34 -20.97 -23.36
N SER A 351 6.05 -19.92 -22.95
CA SER A 351 6.45 -19.74 -21.54
C SER A 351 5.25 -19.57 -20.63
N ILE A 352 4.24 -18.79 -21.05
CA ILE A 352 2.98 -18.68 -20.29
C ILE A 352 2.32 -20.05 -20.16
N TYR A 353 2.16 -20.79 -21.27
CA TYR A 353 1.54 -22.12 -21.27
C TYR A 353 2.26 -23.08 -20.32
N GLN A 354 3.59 -23.13 -20.38
CA GLN A 354 4.44 -23.91 -19.47
C GLN A 354 4.11 -23.63 -18.00
N LEU A 355 4.07 -22.36 -17.62
CA LEU A 355 3.93 -21.95 -16.22
C LEU A 355 2.54 -22.20 -15.64
N VAL A 356 1.49 -22.08 -16.47
CA VAL A 356 0.10 -22.26 -16.04
C VAL A 356 -0.33 -23.72 -16.08
N SER A 357 0.23 -24.50 -16.99
CA SER A 357 0.01 -25.96 -17.07
C SER A 357 0.89 -26.74 -16.09
N GLY A 358 2.01 -26.17 -15.63
CA GLY A 358 2.98 -26.85 -14.75
C GLY A 358 3.86 -27.86 -15.48
N LYS A 359 3.79 -27.93 -16.81
CA LYS A 359 4.61 -28.81 -17.65
C LYS A 359 6.05 -28.33 -17.73
N THR A 360 6.97 -29.25 -17.96
CA THR A 360 8.37 -28.95 -18.27
C THR A 360 8.49 -28.35 -19.66
N LYS A 361 9.64 -27.71 -19.93
CA LYS A 361 9.94 -27.16 -21.27
C LYS A 361 9.89 -28.23 -22.35
N GLN A 362 10.39 -29.42 -22.05
CA GLN A 362 10.43 -30.53 -22.98
C GLN A 362 9.02 -31.01 -23.34
N GLU A 363 8.16 -31.22 -22.35
CA GLU A 363 6.77 -31.64 -22.56
C GLU A 363 6.01 -30.61 -23.42
N VAL A 364 6.19 -29.31 -23.15
CA VAL A 364 5.55 -28.25 -23.95
C VAL A 364 6.08 -28.25 -25.39
N THR A 365 7.38 -28.42 -25.60
CA THR A 365 7.95 -28.51 -26.95
C THR A 365 7.39 -29.70 -27.70
N GLU A 366 7.38 -30.89 -27.09
CA GLU A 366 6.90 -32.12 -27.74
C GLU A 366 5.41 -32.02 -28.14
N GLU A 367 4.60 -31.44 -27.26
CA GLU A 367 3.17 -31.21 -27.47
C GLU A 367 2.91 -30.16 -28.56
N CYS A 368 3.60 -29.01 -28.49
CA CYS A 368 3.23 -27.82 -29.24
C CYS A 368 4.03 -27.62 -30.55
N GLN A 369 5.17 -28.28 -30.74
CA GLN A 369 6.11 -28.02 -31.86
C GLN A 369 5.46 -28.02 -33.25
N ASN A 370 4.48 -28.90 -33.47
CA ASN A 370 3.80 -29.06 -34.76
C ASN A 370 2.45 -28.35 -34.84
N MET A 371 2.06 -27.59 -33.80
CA MET A 371 0.78 -26.90 -33.78
C MET A 371 0.80 -25.63 -34.62
N SER A 372 -0.36 -25.26 -35.15
CA SER A 372 -0.61 -23.91 -35.69
C SER A 372 -1.05 -22.96 -34.58
N TRP A 373 -0.93 -21.65 -34.81
CA TRP A 373 -1.48 -20.64 -33.89
C TRP A 373 -2.98 -20.79 -33.65
N GLY A 374 -3.73 -21.28 -34.64
CA GLY A 374 -5.16 -21.55 -34.53
C GLY A 374 -5.51 -22.69 -33.56
N ALA A 375 -4.62 -23.67 -33.41
CA ALA A 375 -4.77 -24.76 -32.45
C ALA A 375 -4.21 -24.39 -31.07
N PHE A 376 -3.07 -23.70 -31.03
CA PHE A 376 -2.38 -23.37 -29.78
C PHE A 376 -3.07 -22.27 -28.97
N LYS A 377 -3.63 -21.23 -29.60
CA LYS A 377 -4.30 -20.14 -28.87
C LYS A 377 -5.51 -20.62 -28.05
N PRO A 378 -6.41 -21.50 -28.56
CA PRO A 378 -7.43 -22.14 -27.74
C PRO A 378 -6.85 -22.95 -26.57
N LEU A 379 -5.84 -23.79 -26.82
CA LEU A 379 -5.18 -24.59 -25.78
C LEU A 379 -4.63 -23.71 -24.64
N LEU A 380 -3.91 -22.63 -24.99
CA LEU A 380 -3.40 -21.66 -24.03
C LEU A 380 -4.54 -20.95 -23.27
N THR A 381 -5.64 -20.63 -23.95
CA THR A 381 -6.81 -20.01 -23.32
C THR A 381 -7.41 -20.92 -22.26
N ASP A 382 -7.63 -22.19 -22.59
CA ASP A 382 -8.20 -23.17 -21.67
C ASP A 382 -7.30 -23.39 -20.45
N ALA A 383 -5.98 -23.50 -20.67
CA ALA A 383 -5.01 -23.63 -19.60
C ALA A 383 -4.96 -22.39 -18.69
N LEU A 384 -5.04 -21.18 -19.26
CA LEU A 384 -5.10 -19.94 -18.49
C LEU A 384 -6.38 -19.84 -17.64
N VAL A 385 -7.53 -20.15 -18.24
CA VAL A 385 -8.81 -20.13 -17.53
C VAL A 385 -8.80 -21.15 -16.40
N ALA A 386 -8.35 -22.39 -16.66
CA ALA A 386 -8.24 -23.44 -15.65
C ALA A 386 -7.30 -23.03 -14.50
N HIS A 387 -6.20 -22.34 -14.80
CA HIS A 387 -5.25 -21.87 -13.79
C HIS A 387 -5.77 -20.70 -12.95
N LEU A 388 -6.46 -19.74 -13.56
CA LEU A 388 -6.94 -18.53 -12.88
C LEU A 388 -8.25 -18.75 -12.15
N HIS A 389 -9.09 -19.69 -12.58
CA HIS A 389 -10.41 -19.91 -12.02
C HIS A 389 -10.40 -20.19 -10.49
N PRO A 390 -9.52 -21.03 -9.93
CA PRO A 390 -9.44 -21.22 -8.47
C PRO A 390 -9.11 -19.94 -7.70
N ILE A 391 -8.26 -19.08 -8.28
CA ILE A 391 -7.91 -17.78 -7.69
C ILE A 391 -9.13 -16.85 -7.71
N GLN A 392 -9.86 -16.82 -8.81
CA GLN A 392 -11.07 -16.00 -8.97
C GLN A 392 -12.17 -16.41 -7.99
N VAL A 393 -12.43 -17.73 -7.86
CA VAL A 393 -13.38 -18.27 -6.89
C VAL A 393 -12.98 -17.87 -5.47
N ARG A 394 -11.70 -18.08 -5.10
CA ARG A 394 -11.22 -17.74 -3.76
C ARG A 394 -11.28 -16.24 -3.48
N TYR A 395 -11.00 -15.41 -4.48
CA TYR A 395 -11.14 -13.95 -4.39
C TYR A 395 -12.60 -13.56 -4.14
N GLU A 396 -13.54 -14.13 -4.89
CA GLU A 396 -14.98 -13.86 -4.72
C GLU A 396 -15.48 -14.30 -3.33
N GLU A 397 -15.04 -15.46 -2.84
CA GLU A 397 -15.31 -15.92 -1.47
C GLU A 397 -14.84 -14.89 -0.43
N ILE A 398 -13.59 -14.45 -0.51
CA ILE A 398 -13.00 -13.48 0.43
C ILE A 398 -13.73 -12.14 0.36
N MET A 399 -14.03 -11.65 -0.85
CA MET A 399 -14.70 -10.37 -1.04
C MET A 399 -16.18 -10.40 -0.65
N SER A 400 -16.82 -11.57 -0.67
CA SER A 400 -18.20 -11.75 -0.20
C SER A 400 -18.32 -11.64 1.33
N ASP A 401 -17.22 -11.89 2.06
CA ASP A 401 -17.12 -11.74 3.52
C ASP A 401 -16.11 -10.62 3.87
N SER A 402 -16.50 -9.38 3.58
CA SER A 402 -15.66 -8.21 3.87
C SER A 402 -15.27 -8.10 5.34
N ASP A 403 -16.13 -8.54 6.27
CA ASP A 403 -15.84 -8.47 7.71
C ASP A 403 -14.70 -9.43 8.10
N CYS A 404 -14.64 -10.61 7.47
CA CYS A 404 -13.53 -11.53 7.64
C CYS A 404 -12.21 -10.95 7.12
N LEU A 405 -12.22 -10.34 5.92
CA LEU A 405 -11.03 -9.68 5.37
C LEU A 405 -10.53 -8.56 6.30
N ASP A 406 -11.44 -7.72 6.80
CA ASP A 406 -11.11 -6.62 7.70
C ASP A 406 -10.51 -7.14 9.02
N LYS A 407 -11.01 -8.26 9.57
CA LYS A 407 -10.42 -8.93 10.74
C LYS A 407 -9.02 -9.45 10.47
N VAL A 408 -8.80 -10.14 9.35
CA VAL A 408 -7.47 -10.66 8.98
C VAL A 408 -6.46 -9.52 8.88
N LEU A 409 -6.82 -8.42 8.24
CA LEU A 409 -5.95 -7.25 8.10
C LEU A 409 -5.72 -6.52 9.44
N ALA A 410 -6.70 -6.49 10.34
CA ALA A 410 -6.55 -5.92 11.66
C ALA A 410 -5.63 -6.76 12.56
N GLU A 411 -5.77 -8.09 12.53
CA GLU A 411 -4.89 -9.01 13.26
C GLU A 411 -3.44 -8.92 12.73
N GLY A 412 -3.27 -8.89 11.41
CA GLY A 412 -1.96 -8.69 10.80
C GLY A 412 -1.35 -7.34 11.16
N ALA A 413 -2.14 -6.26 11.20
CA ALA A 413 -1.66 -4.94 11.62
C ALA A 413 -1.24 -4.93 13.09
N MET A 414 -1.97 -5.62 13.98
CA MET A 414 -1.59 -5.79 15.37
C MET A 414 -0.26 -6.55 15.52
N ASN A 415 -0.10 -7.65 14.79
CA ASN A 415 1.14 -8.43 14.78
C ASN A 415 2.33 -7.62 14.25
N ALA A 416 2.11 -6.87 13.17
CA ALA A 416 3.11 -5.95 12.61
C ALA A 416 3.47 -4.85 13.61
N ALA A 417 2.48 -4.22 14.25
CA ALA A 417 2.70 -3.18 15.25
C ALA A 417 3.51 -3.68 16.45
N ASN A 418 3.28 -4.91 16.91
CA ASN A 418 4.06 -5.50 18.01
C ASN A 418 5.56 -5.57 17.69
N VAL A 419 5.92 -5.86 16.44
CA VAL A 419 7.32 -5.90 15.99
C VAL A 419 7.85 -4.49 15.72
N ALA A 420 7.10 -3.69 14.96
CA ALA A 420 7.48 -2.35 14.54
C ALA A 420 7.71 -1.41 15.74
N ASN A 421 6.83 -1.47 16.74
CA ASN A 421 6.92 -0.61 17.92
C ASN A 421 8.17 -0.92 18.75
N VAL A 422 8.62 -2.18 18.84
CA VAL A 422 9.88 -2.51 19.52
C VAL A 422 11.07 -1.82 18.83
N THR A 423 11.14 -1.89 17.51
CA THR A 423 12.18 -1.18 16.75
C THR A 423 12.08 0.33 16.93
N LEU A 424 10.87 0.89 16.82
CA LEU A 424 10.64 2.33 16.98
C LEU A 424 11.07 2.83 18.36
N GLN A 425 10.74 2.10 19.43
CA GLN A 425 11.17 2.44 20.80
C GLN A 425 12.69 2.39 20.95
N ASN A 426 13.36 1.42 20.32
CA ASN A 426 14.83 1.36 20.30
C ASN A 426 15.43 2.58 19.61
N VAL A 427 14.84 3.05 18.51
CA VAL A 427 15.29 4.25 17.79
C VAL A 427 15.05 5.51 18.63
N TYR A 428 13.87 5.66 19.22
CA TYR A 428 13.57 6.78 20.15
C TYR A 428 14.58 6.84 21.29
N GLN A 429 14.86 5.70 21.94
CA GLN A 429 15.85 5.62 23.00
C GLN A 429 17.26 5.97 22.50
N ALA A 430 17.68 5.43 21.36
CA ALA A 430 19.02 5.67 20.82
C ALA A 430 19.24 7.13 20.39
N MET A 431 18.18 7.80 19.95
CA MET A 431 18.18 9.23 19.61
C MET A 431 17.99 10.14 20.84
N GLY A 432 17.77 9.57 22.04
CA GLY A 432 17.70 10.31 23.29
C GLY A 432 16.36 10.97 23.59
N PHE A 433 15.27 10.52 22.96
CA PHE A 433 13.94 11.01 23.28
C PHE A 433 13.47 10.53 24.66
N MET A 434 12.63 11.35 25.31
CA MET A 434 12.00 10.99 26.58
C MET A 434 11.07 9.79 26.38
N ARG A 435 11.12 8.82 27.31
CA ARG A 435 10.23 7.67 27.27
C ARG A 435 8.79 8.09 27.59
N ARG A 436 7.85 7.52 26.84
CA ARG A 436 6.41 7.72 27.04
C ARG A 436 5.90 7.06 28.32
#